data_AF-A0A7S3KEE1-F1
#
_entry.id   AF-A0A7S3KEE1-F1
#
_cell.length_a   1.000
_cell.length_b   1.000
_cell.length_c   1.000
_cell.angle_alpha   90.00
_cell.angle_beta   90.00
_cell.angle_gamma   90.00
#
_symmetry.space_group_name_H-M   'P 1'
#
loop_
_entity.id
_entity.type
_entity.pdbx_description
1 polymer ?
#
loop_
_entity_poly.entity_id
_entity_poly.type
_entity_poly.pdbx_seq_one_letter_code
_entity_poly.pdbx_strand_id
1 'polypeptide(L)'
;KNTISQTPNAYVVQSMQRPDSILRPKDTATRMLPPGAITPARPGAAKPDGETYEADSAWESNSLAPSLTAKEQKYQELMEEKRNKLDLLNSFKSMPKPKNQYQMEVDDIEELDDSELVQKQEQQIEDRELTKKRLEEEAFKREVEQFKRQSQVIQMGLPRPSIINFEEFKASSKPSQAERLINDEMSRILIHDNSKFPLEQTKPVNRVLKDYPEYSLRELERANQLIQDEMAQQEDYSNQDEVISNYEDRISSLLSMKYTPSLKSINELATLSPTQQKETLETDEKFVKKQLQKELKKVKKAEDELKNKYTSFTSSQKERSEKIHSLYKEIEKKARQLEVFKTIQTLESKIQRARVEEQNKYLRQQLAKEKDLQNE
;
A
#
# COMPACT_ATOMS: atom_id res chain seq x y z
N LYS A 1 13.03 -44.40 4.57
CA LYS A 1 11.92 -43.61 3.99
C LYS A 1 11.26 -42.89 5.15
N ASN A 2 11.77 -41.72 5.54
CA ASN A 2 11.31 -40.97 6.71
C ASN A 2 10.52 -39.77 6.22
N THR A 3 9.21 -39.84 6.38
CA THR A 3 8.27 -38.73 6.17
C THR A 3 8.21 -37.92 7.45
N ILE A 4 8.84 -36.75 7.45
CA ILE A 4 8.71 -35.74 8.50
C ILE A 4 7.30 -35.15 8.35
N SER A 5 6.44 -35.38 9.34
CA SER A 5 5.10 -34.81 9.42
C SER A 5 5.21 -33.30 9.69
N GLN A 6 4.97 -32.50 8.66
CA GLN A 6 4.78 -31.06 8.80
C GLN A 6 3.42 -30.80 9.46
N THR A 7 3.44 -30.18 10.64
CA THR A 7 2.24 -29.58 11.23
C THR A 7 1.89 -28.31 10.41
N PRO A 8 0.63 -28.14 9.97
CA PRO A 8 0.24 -27.04 9.09
C PRO A 8 0.00 -25.79 9.93
N ASN A 9 1.06 -25.08 10.31
CA ASN A 9 0.90 -23.79 10.98
C ASN A 9 0.65 -22.70 9.92
N ALA A 10 -0.63 -22.36 9.70
CA ALA A 10 -1.12 -21.49 8.64
C ALA A 10 -0.77 -19.99 8.79
N TYR A 11 0.21 -19.63 9.63
CA TYR A 11 0.68 -18.25 9.83
C TYR A 11 2.10 -17.99 9.35
N VAL A 12 2.79 -18.97 8.76
CA VAL A 12 4.17 -18.80 8.28
C VAL A 12 4.21 -18.78 6.76
N VAL A 13 3.80 -17.66 6.16
CA VAL A 13 4.32 -17.21 4.87
C VAL A 13 4.57 -15.71 4.93
N GLN A 14 5.55 -15.32 5.76
CA GLN A 14 6.35 -14.15 5.41
C GLN A 14 7.54 -14.69 4.62
N SER A 15 7.36 -14.77 3.31
CA SER A 15 8.48 -14.88 2.38
C SER A 15 9.53 -13.86 2.79
N MET A 16 10.81 -14.25 2.83
CA MET A 16 11.95 -13.32 2.85
C MET A 16 11.89 -12.50 1.55
N GLN A 17 11.00 -11.52 1.52
CA GLN A 17 10.99 -10.43 0.57
C GLN A 17 11.92 -9.37 1.15
N ARG A 18 12.87 -8.95 0.32
CA ARG A 18 13.75 -7.81 0.58
C ARG A 18 12.91 -6.65 1.13
N PRO A 19 13.30 -6.00 2.24
CA PRO A 19 12.66 -4.76 2.64
C PRO A 19 13.08 -3.65 1.67
N ASP A 20 12.45 -3.57 0.50
CA ASP A 20 12.65 -2.50 -0.50
C ASP A 20 12.01 -1.17 -0.05
N SER A 21 12.03 -0.84 1.24
CA SER A 21 11.30 0.32 1.77
C SER A 21 12.01 1.11 2.86
N ILE A 22 13.34 1.17 2.84
CA ILE A 22 14.08 2.21 3.58
C ILE A 22 15.16 2.78 2.65
N LEU A 23 15.07 4.08 2.37
CA LEU A 23 16.00 4.95 1.63
C LEU A 23 15.87 4.99 0.09
N ARG A 24 14.76 5.56 -0.38
CA ARG A 24 14.80 6.51 -1.53
C ARG A 24 14.22 7.85 -1.08
N PRO A 25 14.96 8.97 -1.20
CA PRO A 25 14.35 10.29 -1.15
C PRO A 25 13.30 10.38 -2.25
N LYS A 26 12.07 10.78 -1.90
CA LYS A 26 11.01 11.00 -2.89
C LYS A 26 11.39 12.23 -3.72
N ASP A 27 11.82 12.00 -4.96
CA ASP A 27 11.84 13.02 -6.00
C ASP A 27 10.41 13.52 -6.24
N THR A 28 10.06 14.65 -5.61
CA THR A 28 8.84 15.38 -5.93
C THR A 28 9.07 16.21 -7.18
N ALA A 29 8.98 15.56 -8.34
CA ALA A 29 8.76 16.22 -9.61
C ALA A 29 7.28 16.65 -9.72
N THR A 30 7.08 17.96 -9.81
CA THR A 30 6.08 18.62 -10.68
C THR A 30 4.63 18.15 -10.55
N ARG A 31 3.89 18.70 -9.58
CA ARG A 31 2.42 18.79 -9.66
C ARG A 31 2.04 20.15 -10.22
N MET A 32 1.71 20.17 -11.51
CA MET A 32 1.00 21.26 -12.18
C MET A 32 -0.32 21.53 -11.45
N LEU A 33 -0.58 22.80 -11.10
CA LEU A 33 -1.87 23.28 -10.58
C LEU A 33 -2.82 23.54 -11.77
N PRO A 34 -4.10 23.11 -11.71
CA PRO A 34 -5.13 23.58 -12.64
C PRO A 34 -5.73 24.92 -12.16
N PRO A 35 -6.24 25.77 -13.08
CA PRO A 35 -6.79 27.08 -12.77
C PRO A 35 -8.29 27.01 -12.40
N GLY A 36 -8.68 27.83 -11.40
CA GLY A 36 -10.03 28.43 -11.31
C GLY A 36 -11.20 27.57 -10.82
N ALA A 37 -11.65 27.83 -9.59
CA ALA A 37 -13.05 27.68 -9.13
C ALA A 37 -13.18 28.54 -7.86
N ILE A 38 -13.74 29.76 -7.89
CA ILE A 38 -15.16 30.11 -7.97
C ILE A 38 -16.01 29.25 -7.00
N THR A 39 -16.18 29.77 -5.79
CA THR A 39 -17.19 29.33 -4.82
C THR A 39 -18.59 29.80 -5.27
N PRO A 40 -19.63 28.95 -5.18
CA PRO A 40 -20.96 29.29 -5.66
C PRO A 40 -21.74 30.16 -4.66
N ALA A 41 -22.43 31.17 -5.19
CA ALA A 41 -23.34 32.04 -4.47
C ALA A 41 -24.71 31.38 -4.23
N ARG A 42 -25.29 31.65 -3.06
CA ARG A 42 -26.67 31.34 -2.68
C ARG A 42 -27.66 32.25 -3.45
N PRO A 43 -28.83 31.76 -3.89
CA PRO A 43 -29.74 32.55 -4.72
C PRO A 43 -30.66 33.43 -3.86
N GLY A 44 -30.80 34.70 -4.25
CA GLY A 44 -31.85 35.59 -3.78
C GLY A 44 -31.35 36.85 -3.07
N ALA A 45 -30.98 37.87 -3.84
CA ALA A 45 -31.24 39.28 -3.55
C ALA A 45 -30.75 40.13 -4.74
N ALA A 46 -31.62 41.02 -5.20
CA ALA A 46 -31.38 41.95 -6.30
C ALA A 46 -30.22 42.92 -6.00
N LYS A 47 -29.49 43.32 -7.04
CA LYS A 47 -28.60 44.49 -7.00
C LYS A 47 -29.43 45.77 -7.16
N PRO A 48 -29.02 46.86 -6.51
CA PRO A 48 -29.03 48.16 -7.16
C PRO A 48 -27.62 48.73 -7.25
N ASP A 49 -27.27 49.05 -8.50
CA ASP A 49 -26.53 50.19 -9.05
C ASP A 49 -25.66 51.07 -8.13
N GLY A 50 -24.45 51.32 -8.63
CA GLY A 50 -23.80 52.64 -8.54
C GLY A 50 -22.92 52.90 -7.32
N GLU A 51 -21.61 52.90 -7.56
CA GLU A 51 -20.65 53.99 -7.24
C GLU A 51 -19.28 53.46 -6.79
N THR A 52 -18.28 53.95 -7.51
CA THR A 52 -16.86 53.80 -7.28
C THR A 52 -16.45 54.52 -5.99
N TYR A 53 -15.83 53.81 -5.06
CA TYR A 53 -15.05 54.42 -3.98
C TYR A 53 -13.66 53.78 -3.98
N GLU A 54 -12.68 54.51 -4.50
CA GLU A 54 -11.26 54.31 -4.21
C GLU A 54 -11.07 54.65 -2.73
N ALA A 55 -10.74 53.66 -1.91
CA ALA A 55 -10.43 53.85 -0.50
C ALA A 55 -8.90 53.92 -0.33
N ASP A 56 -8.44 55.12 0.01
CA ASP A 56 -7.07 55.47 0.35
C ASP A 56 -6.45 54.52 1.38
N SER A 57 -5.38 53.83 0.99
CA SER A 57 -4.51 53.07 1.90
C SER A 57 -3.49 54.00 2.56
N ALA A 58 -3.97 54.85 3.47
CA ALA A 58 -3.14 55.81 4.22
C ALA A 58 -3.36 55.74 5.75
N TRP A 59 -3.77 54.58 6.30
CA TRP A 59 -3.99 54.42 7.74
C TRP A 59 -3.07 53.41 8.45
N GLU A 60 -2.33 52.53 7.76
CA GLU A 60 -1.48 51.53 8.45
C GLU A 60 0.01 51.93 8.54
N SER A 61 0.28 53.21 8.77
CA SER A 61 1.63 53.73 9.05
C SER A 61 1.74 54.31 10.47
N ASN A 62 1.35 53.52 11.48
CA ASN A 62 1.99 53.55 12.79
C ASN A 62 1.37 52.50 13.72
N SER A 63 2.10 51.41 13.95
CA SER A 63 1.92 50.59 15.15
C SER A 63 3.22 49.84 15.38
N LEU A 64 3.90 50.19 16.47
CA LEU A 64 4.99 49.45 17.08
C LEU A 64 4.70 47.95 17.02
N ALA A 65 5.51 47.20 16.26
CA ALA A 65 5.34 45.76 16.13
C ALA A 65 5.66 45.06 17.47
N PRO A 66 4.77 44.24 18.03
CA PRO A 66 5.16 43.25 19.02
C PRO A 66 5.96 42.15 18.30
N SER A 67 7.01 41.64 18.96
CA SER A 67 7.87 40.59 18.43
C SER A 67 7.06 39.44 17.82
N LEU A 68 7.30 39.12 16.54
CA LEU A 68 6.72 37.98 15.84
C LEU A 68 6.91 36.70 16.67
N THR A 69 5.86 35.90 16.80
CA THR A 69 5.95 34.60 17.47
C THR A 69 6.89 33.69 16.68
N ALA A 70 7.69 32.83 17.33
CA ALA A 70 8.70 31.97 16.69
C ALA A 70 8.19 31.14 15.49
N LYS A 71 6.88 30.81 15.47
CA LYS A 71 6.24 30.09 14.36
C LYS A 71 6.10 30.96 13.09
N GLU A 72 5.91 32.26 13.27
CA GLU A 72 5.72 33.23 12.20
C GLU A 72 7.06 33.65 11.59
N GLN A 73 8.11 33.77 12.42
CA GLN A 73 9.50 33.92 11.97
C GLN A 73 9.93 32.76 11.07
N LYS A 74 9.68 31.52 11.50
CA LYS A 74 10.00 30.32 10.70
C LYS A 74 9.25 30.27 9.36
N TYR A 75 8.03 30.81 9.32
CA TYR A 75 7.25 30.87 8.08
C TYR A 75 7.80 31.93 7.12
N GLN A 76 8.27 33.07 7.65
CA GLN A 76 8.95 34.11 6.87
C GLN A 76 10.28 33.60 6.32
N GLU A 77 11.12 32.96 7.14
CA GLU A 77 12.38 32.34 6.70
C GLU A 77 12.15 31.32 5.57
N LEU A 78 11.15 30.45 5.70
CA LEU A 78 10.81 29.48 4.66
C LEU A 78 10.36 30.13 3.35
N MET A 79 9.67 31.28 3.44
CA MET A 79 9.24 32.03 2.26
C MET A 79 10.40 32.76 1.59
N GLU A 80 11.32 33.30 2.36
CA GLU A 80 12.56 33.91 1.87
C GLU A 80 13.46 32.85 1.18
N GLU A 81 13.62 31.67 1.77
CA GLU A 81 14.35 30.55 1.14
C GLU A 81 13.74 30.15 -0.20
N LYS A 82 12.40 30.07 -0.27
CA LYS A 82 11.71 29.75 -1.52
C LYS A 82 11.91 30.84 -2.57
N ARG A 83 11.88 32.11 -2.17
CA ARG A 83 12.10 33.24 -3.06
C ARG A 83 13.53 33.23 -3.61
N ASN A 84 14.52 33.06 -2.73
CA ASN A 84 15.93 32.96 -3.11
C ASN A 84 16.18 31.80 -4.08
N LYS A 85 15.54 30.65 -3.86
CA LYS A 85 15.66 29.50 -4.76
C LYS A 85 15.05 29.76 -6.14
N LEU A 86 13.92 30.46 -6.19
CA LEU A 86 13.27 30.84 -7.46
C LEU A 86 14.11 31.89 -8.20
N ASP A 87 14.66 32.87 -7.50
CA ASP A 87 15.52 33.91 -8.09
C ASP A 87 16.81 33.29 -8.64
N LEU A 88 17.41 32.33 -7.92
CA LEU A 88 18.59 31.60 -8.40
C LEU A 88 18.27 30.73 -9.63
N LEU A 89 17.13 30.04 -9.63
CA LEU A 89 16.67 29.25 -10.79
C LEU A 89 16.38 30.13 -12.00
N ASN A 90 15.80 31.32 -11.79
CA ASN A 90 15.56 32.28 -12.86
C ASN A 90 16.87 32.88 -13.39
N SER A 91 17.86 33.11 -12.51
CA SER A 91 19.22 33.51 -12.90
C SER A 91 19.92 32.42 -13.73
N PHE A 92 19.83 31.14 -13.35
CA PHE A 92 20.37 30.05 -14.16
C PHE A 92 19.65 29.88 -15.51
N LYS A 93 18.35 30.16 -15.58
CA LYS A 93 17.56 30.10 -16.82
C LYS A 93 17.78 31.30 -17.74
N SER A 94 18.13 32.47 -17.18
CA SER A 94 18.42 33.68 -17.96
C SER A 94 19.84 33.65 -18.54
N MET A 95 20.69 32.74 -18.08
CA MET A 95 21.96 32.50 -18.75
C MET A 95 21.71 31.92 -20.16
N PRO A 96 22.39 32.46 -21.19
CA PRO A 96 22.32 31.89 -22.52
C PRO A 96 22.76 30.42 -22.44
N LYS A 97 22.02 29.53 -23.12
CA LYS A 97 22.36 28.10 -23.20
C LYS A 97 23.86 27.98 -23.55
N PRO A 98 24.65 27.18 -22.83
CA PRO A 98 26.06 27.04 -23.13
C PRO A 98 26.21 26.57 -24.58
N LYS A 99 26.65 27.48 -25.44
CA LYS A 99 27.04 27.15 -26.81
C LYS A 99 28.47 26.65 -26.69
N ASN A 100 28.64 25.33 -26.61
CA ASN A 100 29.94 24.69 -26.83
C ASN A 100 30.33 24.92 -28.30
N GLN A 101 30.87 26.10 -28.59
CA GLN A 101 31.56 26.42 -29.83
C GLN A 101 33.03 26.64 -29.49
N TYR A 102 33.68 25.58 -29.00
CA TYR A 102 35.12 25.47 -29.11
C TYR A 102 35.36 24.60 -30.33
N GLN A 103 35.68 25.25 -31.45
CA GLN A 103 36.31 24.56 -32.56
C GLN A 103 37.75 24.33 -32.10
N MET A 104 38.02 23.13 -31.59
CA MET A 104 39.40 22.69 -31.44
C MET A 104 39.96 22.57 -32.84
N GLU A 105 40.91 23.43 -33.20
CA GLU A 105 41.87 23.09 -34.22
C GLU A 105 42.60 21.85 -33.68
N VAL A 106 42.20 20.69 -34.19
CA VAL A 106 42.87 19.43 -33.92
C VAL A 106 44.17 19.51 -34.71
N ASP A 107 45.25 19.94 -34.05
CA ASP A 107 46.58 19.49 -34.46
C ASP A 107 46.57 17.96 -34.36
N ASP A 108 47.06 17.28 -35.40
CA ASP A 108 47.06 15.83 -35.58
C ASP A 108 47.37 15.07 -34.28
N ILE A 109 46.32 14.64 -33.56
CA ILE A 109 46.42 13.64 -32.51
C ILE A 109 45.87 12.37 -33.11
N GLU A 110 46.74 11.36 -33.19
CA GLU A 110 46.49 9.99 -33.60
C GLU A 110 45.08 9.53 -33.17
N GLU A 111 44.36 8.90 -34.10
CA GLU A 111 43.06 8.24 -33.86
C GLU A 111 43.17 7.29 -32.66
N LEU A 112 42.92 7.81 -31.45
CA LEU A 112 42.70 7.00 -30.27
C LEU A 112 41.30 6.41 -30.42
N ASP A 113 41.29 5.15 -30.85
CA ASP A 113 40.14 4.28 -31.04
C ASP A 113 39.06 4.51 -29.96
N ASP A 114 37.97 5.17 -30.34
CA ASP A 114 36.79 5.41 -29.48
C ASP A 114 36.24 4.10 -28.88
N SER A 115 36.52 2.97 -29.53
CA SER A 115 36.22 1.61 -29.05
C SER A 115 36.93 1.27 -27.72
N GLU A 116 38.18 1.71 -27.53
CA GLU A 116 38.93 1.45 -26.30
C GLU A 116 38.46 2.31 -25.13
N LEU A 117 37.98 3.53 -25.39
CA LEU A 117 37.43 4.41 -24.35
C LEU A 117 36.06 3.93 -23.87
N VAL A 118 35.22 3.44 -24.78
CA VAL A 118 33.95 2.79 -24.43
C VAL A 118 34.20 1.48 -23.67
N GLN A 119 35.15 0.65 -24.11
CA GLN A 119 35.52 -0.58 -23.39
C GLN A 119 36.12 -0.31 -22.00
N LYS A 120 36.97 0.73 -21.84
CA LYS A 120 37.48 1.13 -20.51
C LYS A 120 36.40 1.69 -19.61
N GLN A 121 35.41 2.41 -20.15
CA GLN A 121 34.26 2.87 -19.37
C GLN A 121 33.35 1.71 -18.97
N GLU A 122 33.08 0.76 -19.88
CA GLU A 122 32.33 -0.46 -19.60
C GLU A 122 33.03 -1.33 -18.55
N GLN A 123 34.35 -1.54 -18.66
CA GLN A 123 35.15 -2.25 -17.66
C GLN A 123 35.18 -1.52 -16.30
N GLN A 124 35.28 -0.19 -16.27
CA GLN A 124 35.18 0.58 -15.02
C GLN A 124 33.77 0.57 -14.41
N ILE A 125 32.73 0.47 -15.23
CA ILE A 125 31.34 0.29 -14.79
C ILE A 125 31.16 -1.13 -14.22
N GLU A 126 31.70 -2.15 -14.90
CA GLU A 126 31.71 -3.54 -14.42
C GLU A 126 32.46 -3.67 -13.08
N ASP A 127 33.62 -3.05 -12.93
CA ASP A 127 34.39 -3.04 -11.66
C ASP A 127 33.64 -2.31 -10.53
N ARG A 128 32.95 -1.21 -10.86
CA ARG A 128 32.10 -0.49 -9.89
C ARG A 128 30.86 -1.28 -9.50
N GLU A 129 30.26 -2.01 -10.44
CA GLU A 129 29.13 -2.88 -10.14
C GLU A 129 29.54 -4.11 -9.33
N LEU A 130 30.71 -4.70 -9.61
CA LEU A 130 31.25 -5.83 -8.86
C LEU A 130 31.63 -5.44 -7.42
N THR A 131 32.26 -4.28 -7.24
CA THR A 131 32.58 -3.75 -5.90
C THR A 131 31.32 -3.39 -5.13
N LYS A 132 30.32 -2.80 -5.78
CA LYS A 132 29.01 -2.53 -5.18
C LYS A 132 28.29 -3.82 -4.80
N LYS A 133 28.24 -4.83 -5.67
CA LYS A 133 27.65 -6.14 -5.37
C LYS A 133 28.34 -6.81 -4.18
N ARG A 134 29.68 -6.76 -4.12
CA ARG A 134 30.43 -7.29 -2.97
C ARG A 134 30.11 -6.55 -1.67
N LEU A 135 30.02 -5.22 -1.71
CA LEU A 135 29.64 -4.42 -0.55
C LEU A 135 28.20 -4.72 -0.10
N GLU A 136 27.27 -4.86 -1.04
CA GLU A 136 25.88 -5.25 -0.77
C GLU A 136 25.81 -6.67 -0.16
N GLU A 137 26.59 -7.62 -0.67
CA GLU A 137 26.68 -8.97 -0.11
C GLU A 137 27.28 -8.99 1.29
N GLU A 138 28.34 -8.21 1.54
CA GLU A 138 28.94 -8.09 2.86
C GLU A 138 27.99 -7.40 3.84
N ALA A 139 27.26 -6.37 3.41
CA ALA A 139 26.23 -5.71 4.20
C ALA A 139 25.09 -6.67 4.53
N PHE A 140 24.63 -7.44 3.54
CA PHE A 140 23.59 -8.45 3.73
C PHE A 140 24.03 -9.55 4.70
N LYS A 141 25.27 -10.04 4.60
CA LYS A 141 25.81 -11.02 5.54
C LYS A 141 25.82 -10.48 6.97
N ARG A 142 26.27 -9.23 7.16
CA ARG A 142 26.25 -8.56 8.47
C ARG A 142 24.83 -8.42 9.01
N GLU A 143 23.87 -8.05 8.17
CA GLU A 143 22.47 -7.93 8.57
C GLU A 143 21.88 -9.28 9.00
N VAL A 144 22.14 -10.35 8.24
CA VAL A 144 21.70 -11.71 8.58
C VAL A 144 22.34 -12.18 9.88
N GLU A 145 23.64 -11.93 10.10
CA GLU A 145 24.32 -12.25 11.35
C GLU A 145 23.73 -11.46 12.54
N GLN A 146 23.45 -10.18 12.35
CA GLN A 146 22.80 -9.36 13.37
C GLN A 146 21.39 -9.87 13.67
N PHE A 147 20.62 -10.26 12.66
CA PHE A 147 19.28 -10.83 12.82
C PHE A 147 19.32 -12.15 13.62
N LYS A 148 20.28 -13.03 13.33
CA LYS A 148 20.47 -14.28 14.09
C LYS A 148 20.86 -14.06 15.56
N ARG A 149 21.43 -12.90 15.91
CA ARG A 149 21.74 -12.51 17.29
C ARG A 149 20.55 -11.90 18.03
N GLN A 150 19.48 -11.54 17.33
CA GLN A 150 18.27 -11.01 17.96
C GLN A 150 17.53 -12.10 18.72
N SER A 151 16.62 -11.70 19.61
CA SER A 151 15.79 -12.65 20.34
C SER A 151 14.92 -13.48 19.39
N GLN A 152 14.60 -14.71 19.81
CA GLN A 152 13.75 -15.61 19.04
C GLN A 152 12.36 -15.01 18.75
N VAL A 153 11.85 -14.18 19.67
CA VAL A 153 10.57 -13.47 19.51
C VAL A 153 10.60 -12.52 18.32
N ILE A 154 11.72 -11.81 18.11
CA ILE A 154 11.90 -10.94 16.93
C ILE A 154 12.10 -11.77 15.67
N GLN A 155 12.95 -12.81 15.74
CA GLN A 155 13.22 -13.68 14.59
C GLN A 155 11.96 -14.34 14.04
N MET A 156 11.02 -14.70 14.93
CA MET A 156 9.75 -15.34 14.60
C MET A 156 8.61 -14.34 14.35
N GLY A 157 8.86 -13.03 14.46
CA GLY A 157 7.83 -12.00 14.26
C GLY A 157 6.67 -12.07 15.26
N LEU A 158 6.90 -12.61 16.46
CA LEU A 158 5.85 -12.80 17.46
C LEU A 158 5.42 -11.46 18.10
N PRO A 159 4.15 -11.34 18.54
CA PRO A 159 3.65 -10.12 19.16
C PRO A 159 4.39 -9.86 20.48
N ARG A 160 4.86 -8.61 20.65
CA ARG A 160 5.58 -8.17 21.84
C ARG A 160 4.74 -7.17 22.65
N PRO A 161 4.82 -7.19 23.99
CA PRO A 161 4.13 -6.21 24.81
C PRO A 161 4.80 -4.85 24.65
N SER A 162 4.02 -3.82 24.28
CA SER A 162 4.52 -2.44 24.22
C SER A 162 4.77 -1.84 25.61
N ILE A 163 3.97 -2.24 26.60
CA ILE A 163 4.05 -1.78 27.98
C ILE A 163 4.46 -2.99 28.82
N ILE A 164 5.57 -2.88 29.53
CA ILE A 164 6.11 -3.96 30.37
C ILE A 164 5.77 -3.63 31.82
N ASN A 165 4.99 -4.49 32.49
CA ASN A 165 4.73 -4.40 33.93
C ASN A 165 5.75 -5.23 34.70
N PHE A 166 6.71 -4.56 35.35
CA PHE A 166 7.79 -5.22 36.10
C PHE A 166 7.34 -5.81 37.45
N GLU A 167 6.18 -5.38 37.96
CA GLU A 167 5.69 -5.82 39.26
C GLU A 167 5.12 -7.24 39.19
N GLU A 168 4.54 -7.63 38.05
CA GLU A 168 3.99 -8.97 37.82
C GLU A 168 5.10 -10.04 37.83
N PHE A 169 6.28 -9.75 37.27
CA PHE A 169 7.43 -10.67 37.30
C PHE A 169 7.99 -10.92 38.70
N LYS A 170 7.66 -10.04 39.66
CA LYS A 170 8.09 -10.14 41.08
C LYS A 170 7.01 -10.69 42.00
N ALA A 171 5.77 -10.80 41.51
CA ALA A 171 4.60 -11.11 42.31
C ALA A 171 4.35 -12.62 42.52
N SER A 172 5.18 -13.51 41.97
CA SER A 172 5.09 -14.92 42.35
C SER A 172 5.39 -15.03 43.85
N SER A 173 4.53 -15.74 44.57
CA SER A 173 4.64 -15.88 46.02
C SER A 173 5.86 -16.76 46.33
N LYS A 174 7.03 -16.12 46.46
CA LYS A 174 8.37 -16.71 46.72
C LYS A 174 8.99 -17.49 45.54
N PRO A 175 9.45 -16.81 44.49
CA PRO A 175 10.19 -17.49 43.42
C PRO A 175 11.50 -18.08 43.93
N SER A 176 11.83 -19.26 43.42
CA SER A 176 13.16 -19.86 43.57
C SER A 176 14.24 -18.90 43.06
N GLN A 177 15.47 -19.03 43.55
CA GLN A 177 16.58 -18.19 43.08
C GLN A 177 16.76 -18.28 41.56
N ALA A 178 16.57 -19.48 40.98
CA ALA A 178 16.62 -19.70 39.54
C ALA A 178 15.52 -18.92 38.79
N GLU A 179 14.28 -18.98 39.28
CA GLU A 179 13.14 -18.27 38.69
C GLU A 179 13.32 -16.76 38.74
N ARG A 180 13.92 -16.23 39.82
CA ARG A 180 14.25 -14.79 39.91
C ARG A 180 15.23 -14.37 38.82
N LEU A 181 16.29 -15.16 38.62
CA LEU A 181 17.29 -14.87 37.58
C LEU A 181 16.67 -14.91 36.18
N ILE A 182 15.79 -15.88 35.91
CA ILE A 182 15.08 -16.01 34.64
C ILE A 182 14.15 -14.80 34.41
N ASN A 183 13.35 -14.42 35.41
CA ASN A 183 12.43 -13.29 35.32
C ASN A 183 13.17 -11.96 35.14
N ASP A 184 14.29 -11.78 35.85
CA ASP A 184 15.12 -10.58 35.71
C ASP A 184 15.71 -10.48 34.30
N GLU A 185 16.25 -11.57 33.75
CA GLU A 185 16.79 -11.59 32.39
C GLU A 185 15.70 -11.40 31.32
N MET A 186 14.55 -12.06 31.49
CA MET A 186 13.40 -11.86 30.60
C MET A 186 12.97 -10.39 30.54
N SER A 187 12.93 -9.72 31.70
CA SER A 187 12.61 -8.29 31.76
C SER A 187 13.65 -7.43 31.02
N ARG A 188 14.93 -7.81 31.08
CA ARG A 188 16.02 -7.10 30.38
C ARG A 188 15.93 -7.27 28.88
N ILE A 189 15.70 -8.50 28.41
CA ILE A 189 15.51 -8.81 26.98
C ILE A 189 14.34 -7.99 26.43
N LEU A 190 13.19 -7.97 27.12
CA LEU A 190 12.02 -7.22 26.68
C LEU A 190 12.27 -5.71 26.58
N ILE A 191 13.00 -5.12 27.53
CA ILE A 191 13.37 -3.69 27.47
C ILE A 191 14.32 -3.43 26.30
N HIS A 192 15.37 -4.24 26.16
CA HIS A 192 16.35 -4.11 25.08
C HIS A 192 15.65 -4.19 23.71
N ASP A 193 14.80 -5.19 23.53
CA ASP A 193 14.10 -5.46 22.28
C ASP A 193 13.09 -4.38 21.92
N ASN A 194 12.34 -3.84 22.90
CA ASN A 194 11.42 -2.74 22.65
C ASN A 194 12.14 -1.40 22.43
N SER A 195 13.34 -1.22 22.99
CA SER A 195 14.17 -0.02 22.77
C SER A 195 14.86 -0.05 21.41
N LYS A 196 15.40 -1.21 21.00
CA LYS A 196 16.16 -1.38 19.75
C LYS A 196 15.24 -1.57 18.54
N PHE A 197 14.10 -2.24 18.75
CA PHE A 197 13.11 -2.55 17.71
C PHE A 197 11.70 -2.14 18.17
N PRO A 198 11.39 -0.83 18.23
CA PRO A 198 10.11 -0.34 18.71
C PRO A 198 8.96 -0.76 17.79
N LEU A 199 7.79 -1.06 18.39
CA LEU A 199 6.58 -1.40 17.65
C LEU A 199 5.96 -0.15 17.04
N GLU A 200 5.50 -0.26 15.80
CA GLU A 200 4.82 0.83 15.10
C GLU A 200 3.59 1.31 15.91
N GLN A 201 3.39 2.63 15.99
CA GLN A 201 2.27 3.29 16.68
C GLN A 201 2.27 3.20 18.22
N THR A 202 3.37 2.75 18.83
CA THR A 202 3.50 2.70 20.29
C THR A 202 4.42 3.79 20.82
N LYS A 203 4.19 4.22 22.07
CA LYS A 203 5.09 5.19 22.72
C LYS A 203 6.43 4.50 23.00
N PRO A 204 7.57 5.15 22.74
CA PRO A 204 8.88 4.57 23.04
C PRO A 204 8.97 4.26 24.54
N VAL A 205 9.59 3.13 24.87
CA VAL A 205 9.82 2.74 26.27
C VAL A 205 10.77 3.78 26.89
N ASN A 206 10.35 4.41 28.00
CA ASN A 206 11.14 5.44 28.69
C ASN A 206 12.44 4.90 29.33
N ARG A 207 12.60 3.57 29.40
CA ARG A 207 13.79 2.92 29.95
C ARG A 207 14.59 2.32 28.80
N VAL A 208 15.77 2.88 28.57
CA VAL A 208 16.79 2.30 27.68
C VAL A 208 17.82 1.61 28.58
N LEU A 209 18.05 0.32 28.35
CA LEU A 209 19.18 -0.37 28.96
C LEU A 209 20.45 0.11 28.24
N LYS A 210 21.33 0.81 28.97
CA LYS A 210 22.59 1.31 28.42
C LYS A 210 23.58 0.19 28.15
N ASP A 211 23.58 -0.83 29.03
CA ASP A 211 24.56 -1.91 29.02
C ASP A 211 23.84 -3.27 28.91
N TYR A 212 23.42 -3.64 27.70
CA TYR A 212 22.96 -5.00 27.41
C TYR A 212 24.12 -5.80 26.81
N PRO A 213 24.52 -6.93 27.42
CA PRO A 213 25.67 -7.71 26.93
C PRO A 213 25.38 -8.28 25.54
N GLU A 214 26.30 -8.06 24.60
CA GLU A 214 26.23 -8.68 23.27
C GLU A 214 26.99 -10.01 23.28
N TYR A 215 26.31 -11.09 22.90
CA TYR A 215 26.88 -12.43 22.81
C TYR A 215 27.23 -12.78 21.36
N SER A 216 28.30 -13.55 21.17
CA SER A 216 28.65 -14.09 19.85
C SER A 216 27.72 -15.23 19.45
N LEU A 217 27.56 -15.46 18.13
CA LEU A 217 26.72 -16.56 17.63
C LEU A 217 27.19 -17.93 18.15
N ARG A 218 28.51 -18.12 18.26
CA ARG A 218 29.10 -19.36 18.78
C ARG A 218 28.74 -19.60 20.25
N GLU A 219 28.69 -18.55 21.06
CA GLU A 219 28.30 -18.65 22.47
C GLU A 219 26.81 -18.97 22.60
N LEU A 220 25.95 -18.35 21.78
CA LEU A 220 24.52 -18.63 21.74
C LEU A 220 24.22 -20.07 21.30
N GLU A 221 24.92 -20.56 20.28
CA GLU A 221 24.80 -21.95 19.82
C GLU A 221 25.22 -22.94 20.91
N ARG A 222 26.33 -22.66 21.60
CA ARG A 222 26.81 -23.49 22.72
C ARG A 222 25.83 -23.49 23.89
N ALA A 223 25.28 -22.33 24.24
CA ALA A 223 24.27 -22.22 25.31
C ALA A 223 23.00 -23.00 24.94
N ASN A 224 22.52 -22.89 23.70
CA ASN A 224 21.38 -23.66 23.22
C ASN A 224 21.63 -25.18 23.27
N GLN A 225 22.84 -25.63 22.92
CA GLN A 225 23.21 -27.05 23.03
C GLN A 225 23.16 -27.53 24.48
N LEU A 226 23.72 -26.76 25.42
CA LEU A 226 23.67 -27.12 26.84
C LEU A 226 22.23 -27.21 27.37
N ILE A 227 21.35 -26.28 26.98
CA ILE A 227 19.93 -26.32 27.35
C ILE A 227 19.26 -27.57 26.77
N GLN A 228 19.54 -27.90 25.50
CA GLN A 228 18.98 -29.10 24.86
C GLN A 228 19.45 -30.39 25.54
N ASP A 229 20.73 -30.46 25.93
CA ASP A 229 21.30 -31.60 26.64
C ASP A 229 20.67 -31.76 28.03
N GLU A 230 20.45 -30.65 28.75
CA GLU A 230 19.74 -30.65 30.05
C GLU A 230 18.28 -31.08 29.90
N MET A 231 17.56 -30.55 28.90
CA MET A 231 16.17 -30.92 28.62
C MET A 231 16.02 -32.40 28.24
N ALA A 232 16.98 -32.97 27.50
CA ALA A 232 16.97 -34.38 27.11
C ALA A 232 17.19 -35.34 28.29
N GLN A 233 17.79 -34.87 29.39
CA GLN A 233 18.02 -35.67 30.61
C GLN A 233 16.82 -35.64 31.57
N GLN A 234 15.89 -34.70 31.42
CA GLN A 234 14.71 -34.60 32.25
C GLN A 234 13.59 -35.51 31.71
N GLU A 235 13.20 -36.52 32.48
CA GLU A 235 12.15 -37.50 32.11
C GLU A 235 10.80 -36.83 31.78
N ASP A 236 10.48 -35.72 32.45
CA ASP A 236 9.25 -34.94 32.29
C ASP A 236 9.01 -34.42 30.87
N TYR A 237 10.05 -34.32 30.03
CA TYR A 237 9.96 -33.86 28.64
C TYR A 237 9.93 -35.00 27.61
N SER A 238 9.89 -36.26 28.06
CA SER A 238 9.88 -37.43 27.17
C SER A 238 8.55 -37.57 26.40
N ASN A 239 7.43 -37.16 27.01
CA ASN A 239 6.10 -37.18 26.41
C ASN A 239 5.77 -35.82 25.78
N GLN A 240 6.13 -35.63 24.51
CA GLN A 240 5.89 -34.37 23.79
C GLN A 240 4.41 -33.95 23.80
N ASP A 241 3.48 -34.90 23.67
CA ASP A 241 2.04 -34.61 23.61
C ASP A 241 1.49 -34.08 24.95
N GLU A 242 1.98 -34.61 26.07
CA GLU A 242 1.58 -34.18 27.41
C GLU A 242 2.12 -32.78 27.72
N VAL A 243 3.37 -32.51 27.32
CA VAL A 243 3.97 -31.17 27.42
C VAL A 243 3.18 -30.15 26.61
N ILE A 244 2.82 -30.48 25.36
CA ILE A 244 2.02 -29.60 24.50
C ILE A 244 0.65 -29.34 25.14
N SER A 245 -0.04 -30.38 25.61
CA SER A 245 -1.34 -30.24 26.31
C SER A 245 -1.24 -29.31 27.52
N ASN A 246 -0.19 -29.44 28.33
CA ASN A 246 0.03 -28.57 29.49
C ASN A 246 0.24 -27.10 29.10
N TYR A 247 0.94 -26.84 27.98
CA TYR A 247 1.07 -25.48 27.44
C TYR A 247 -0.25 -24.95 26.89
N GLU A 248 -1.04 -25.78 26.19
CA GLU A 248 -2.36 -25.40 25.68
C GLU A 248 -3.32 -25.03 26.82
N ASP A 249 -3.32 -25.80 27.90
CA ASP A 249 -4.11 -25.51 29.10
C ASP A 249 -3.67 -24.20 29.75
N ARG A 250 -2.35 -23.96 29.85
CA ARG A 250 -1.82 -22.71 30.40
C ARG A 250 -2.17 -21.51 29.52
N ILE A 251 -2.07 -21.63 28.20
CA ILE A 251 -2.44 -20.58 27.25
C ILE A 251 -3.94 -20.30 27.34
N SER A 252 -4.76 -21.35 27.40
CA SER A 252 -6.22 -21.23 27.55
C SER A 252 -6.60 -20.52 28.84
N SER A 253 -5.92 -20.84 29.94
CA SER A 253 -6.05 -20.13 31.22
C SER A 253 -5.62 -18.66 31.12
N LEU A 254 -4.50 -18.35 30.46
CA LEU A 254 -4.06 -16.97 30.25
C LEU A 254 -5.04 -16.17 29.39
N LEU A 255 -5.66 -16.80 28.38
CA LEU A 255 -6.65 -16.17 27.50
C LEU A 255 -7.96 -15.86 28.23
N SER A 256 -8.30 -16.63 29.28
CA SER A 256 -9.50 -16.39 30.09
C SER A 256 -9.32 -15.25 31.11
N MET A 257 -8.09 -14.80 31.34
CA MET A 257 -7.78 -13.71 32.26
C MET A 257 -8.23 -12.35 31.70
N LYS A 258 -8.88 -11.54 32.54
CA LYS A 258 -9.45 -10.25 32.16
C LYS A 258 -9.04 -9.14 33.12
N TYR A 259 -8.89 -7.93 32.60
CA TYR A 259 -8.56 -6.76 33.41
C TYR A 259 -9.76 -6.35 34.27
N THR A 260 -9.54 -6.29 35.58
CA THR A 260 -10.55 -5.86 36.56
C THR A 260 -10.24 -4.43 37.01
N PRO A 261 -11.09 -3.42 36.70
CA PRO A 261 -10.79 -2.03 37.05
C PRO A 261 -10.70 -1.77 38.55
N SER A 262 -11.62 -2.36 39.34
CA SER A 262 -11.63 -2.24 40.81
C SER A 262 -10.32 -2.70 41.46
N LEU A 263 -9.71 -3.78 40.95
CA LEU A 263 -8.49 -4.38 41.50
C LEU A 263 -7.22 -3.94 40.75
N LYS A 264 -7.36 -3.18 39.65
CA LYS A 264 -6.27 -2.77 38.74
C LYS A 264 -5.33 -3.91 38.35
N SER A 265 -5.87 -5.12 38.25
CA SER A 265 -5.12 -6.35 37.99
C SER A 265 -5.89 -7.24 37.03
N ILE A 266 -5.16 -8.14 36.38
CA ILE A 266 -5.72 -9.13 35.47
C ILE A 266 -6.03 -10.38 36.30
N ASN A 267 -7.30 -10.76 36.35
CA ASN A 267 -7.77 -11.90 37.14
C ASN A 267 -8.69 -12.77 36.28
N GLU A 268 -8.85 -14.03 36.67
CA GLU A 268 -9.81 -14.92 36.04
C GLU A 268 -11.24 -14.55 36.47
N LEU A 269 -12.16 -14.47 35.50
CA LEU A 269 -13.52 -14.02 35.75
C LEU A 269 -14.25 -14.86 36.81
N ALA A 270 -14.01 -16.17 36.82
CA ALA A 270 -14.64 -17.12 37.75
C ALA A 270 -14.27 -16.88 39.22
N THR A 271 -13.11 -16.27 39.49
CA THR A 271 -12.60 -16.01 40.85
C THR A 271 -13.18 -14.73 41.48
N LEU A 272 -13.79 -13.87 40.66
CA LEU A 272 -14.28 -12.56 41.07
C LEU A 272 -15.72 -12.62 41.63
N SER A 273 -16.08 -11.64 42.45
CA SER A 273 -17.46 -11.48 42.91
C SER A 273 -18.39 -11.08 41.74
N PRO A 274 -19.70 -11.36 41.80
CA PRO A 274 -20.62 -11.08 40.68
C PRO A 274 -20.67 -9.58 40.31
N THR A 275 -20.43 -8.69 41.27
CA THR A 275 -20.35 -7.23 41.02
C THR A 275 -19.09 -6.85 40.24
N GLN A 276 -17.94 -7.43 40.60
CA GLN A 276 -16.68 -7.23 39.90
C GLN A 276 -16.70 -7.87 38.51
N GLN A 277 -17.31 -9.05 38.37
CA GLN A 277 -17.53 -9.70 37.07
C GLN A 277 -18.31 -8.78 36.13
N LYS A 278 -19.42 -8.19 36.59
CA LYS A 278 -20.20 -7.25 35.79
C LYS A 278 -19.37 -6.05 35.34
N GLU A 279 -18.59 -5.45 36.25
CA GLU A 279 -17.73 -4.31 35.93
C GLU A 279 -16.68 -4.68 34.85
N THR A 280 -16.02 -5.83 34.97
CA THR A 280 -15.02 -6.29 33.97
C THR A 280 -15.65 -6.44 32.59
N LEU A 281 -16.82 -7.07 32.51
CA LEU A 281 -17.55 -7.26 31.25
C LEU A 281 -18.00 -5.93 30.65
N GLU A 282 -18.44 -4.97 31.47
CA GLU A 282 -18.78 -3.62 30.99
C GLU A 282 -17.56 -2.89 30.42
N THR A 283 -16.37 -3.08 31.01
CA THR A 283 -15.15 -2.49 30.47
C THR A 283 -14.69 -3.12 29.18
N ASP A 284 -14.79 -4.45 29.05
CA ASP A 284 -14.53 -5.18 27.81
C ASP A 284 -15.49 -4.72 26.72
N GLU A 285 -16.78 -4.62 27.03
CA GLU A 285 -17.79 -4.15 26.07
C GLU A 285 -17.48 -2.73 25.58
N LYS A 286 -17.07 -1.82 26.48
CA LYS A 286 -16.64 -0.46 26.12
C LYS A 286 -15.40 -0.48 25.22
N PHE A 287 -14.43 -1.35 25.51
CA PHE A 287 -13.21 -1.49 24.70
C PHE A 287 -13.54 -2.02 23.30
N VAL A 288 -14.32 -3.09 23.20
CA VAL A 288 -14.77 -3.68 21.93
C VAL A 288 -15.54 -2.66 21.10
N LYS A 289 -16.49 -1.93 21.70
CA LYS A 289 -17.23 -0.85 21.01
C LYS A 289 -16.30 0.22 20.45
N LYS A 290 -15.28 0.64 21.21
CA LYS A 290 -14.30 1.63 20.76
C LYS A 290 -13.47 1.11 19.58
N GLN A 291 -13.05 -0.15 19.61
CA GLN A 291 -12.31 -0.75 18.51
C GLN A 291 -13.18 -0.93 17.27
N LEU A 292 -14.42 -1.40 17.45
CA LEU A 292 -15.41 -1.50 16.37
C LEU A 292 -15.65 -0.15 15.70
N GLN A 293 -15.80 0.93 16.46
CA GLN A 293 -15.96 2.27 15.91
C GLN A 293 -14.74 2.75 15.11
N LYS A 294 -13.53 2.39 15.53
CA LYS A 294 -12.29 2.71 14.78
C LYS A 294 -12.23 1.95 13.46
N GLU A 295 -12.49 0.64 13.50
CA GLU A 295 -12.51 -0.19 12.29
C GLU A 295 -13.63 0.23 11.34
N LEU A 296 -14.83 0.54 11.86
CA LEU A 296 -15.93 1.08 11.06
C LEU A 296 -15.53 2.38 10.34
N LYS A 297 -14.77 3.26 10.97
CA LYS A 297 -14.26 4.48 10.33
C LYS A 297 -13.24 4.15 9.23
N LYS A 298 -12.38 3.15 9.42
CA LYS A 298 -11.42 2.72 8.39
C LYS A 298 -12.16 2.08 7.21
N VAL A 299 -13.11 1.20 7.47
CA VAL A 299 -13.96 0.55 6.46
C VAL A 299 -14.73 1.59 5.68
N LYS A 300 -15.42 2.54 6.32
CA LYS A 300 -16.14 3.61 5.62
C LYS A 300 -15.24 4.44 4.72
N LYS A 301 -14.03 4.79 5.18
CA LYS A 301 -13.05 5.50 4.33
C LYS A 301 -12.65 4.67 3.13
N ALA A 302 -12.34 3.39 3.34
CA ALA A 302 -12.00 2.47 2.25
C ALA A 302 -13.17 2.28 1.27
N GLU A 303 -14.41 2.17 1.76
CA GLU A 303 -15.63 2.09 0.96
C GLU A 303 -15.84 3.38 0.15
N ASP A 304 -15.66 4.55 0.75
CA ASP A 304 -15.78 5.84 0.05
C ASP A 304 -14.70 5.99 -1.04
N GLU A 305 -13.46 5.60 -0.75
CA GLU A 305 -12.37 5.58 -1.73
C GLU A 305 -12.64 4.61 -2.88
N LEU A 306 -13.11 3.40 -2.58
CA LEU A 306 -13.49 2.40 -3.59
C LEU A 306 -14.67 2.92 -4.41
N LYS A 307 -15.72 3.42 -3.78
CA LYS A 307 -16.89 3.99 -4.45
C LYS A 307 -16.46 5.09 -5.41
N ASN A 308 -15.61 6.03 -4.98
CA ASN A 308 -15.10 7.10 -5.84
C ASN A 308 -14.32 6.57 -7.06
N LYS A 309 -13.54 5.49 -6.90
CA LYS A 309 -12.82 4.85 -8.01
C LYS A 309 -13.74 4.09 -8.96
N TYR A 310 -14.76 3.40 -8.43
CA TYR A 310 -15.61 2.49 -9.18
C TYR A 310 -16.91 3.11 -9.71
N THR A 311 -17.31 4.31 -9.28
CA THR A 311 -18.53 4.97 -9.76
C THR A 311 -18.53 5.19 -11.27
N SER A 312 -17.43 5.68 -11.85
CA SER A 312 -17.32 5.89 -13.30
C SER A 312 -17.27 4.58 -14.09
N PHE A 313 -16.60 3.56 -13.56
CA PHE A 313 -16.55 2.24 -14.17
C PHE A 313 -17.93 1.57 -14.14
N THR A 314 -18.65 1.66 -13.01
CA THR A 314 -20.00 1.08 -12.89
C THR A 314 -21.02 1.82 -13.75
N SER A 315 -20.95 3.15 -13.88
CA SER A 315 -21.80 3.89 -14.82
C SER A 315 -21.50 3.52 -16.27
N SER A 316 -20.22 3.48 -16.64
CA SER A 316 -19.78 3.07 -17.99
C SER A 316 -20.20 1.63 -18.32
N GLN A 317 -20.13 0.73 -17.34
CA GLN A 317 -20.57 -0.66 -17.49
C GLN A 317 -22.07 -0.73 -17.78
N LYS A 318 -22.89 0.03 -17.04
CA LYS A 318 -24.35 0.10 -17.26
C LYS A 318 -24.67 0.63 -18.66
N GLU A 319 -24.07 1.75 -19.06
CA GLU A 319 -24.27 2.31 -20.40
C GLU A 319 -23.88 1.35 -21.53
N ARG A 320 -22.74 0.66 -21.39
CA ARG A 320 -22.31 -0.35 -22.37
C ARG A 320 -23.26 -1.53 -22.41
N SER A 321 -23.75 -2.00 -21.26
CA SER A 321 -24.73 -3.07 -21.18
C SER A 321 -26.04 -2.70 -21.88
N GLU A 322 -26.51 -1.47 -21.69
CA GLU A 322 -27.71 -0.96 -22.37
C GLU A 322 -27.51 -0.85 -23.89
N LYS A 323 -26.36 -0.34 -24.34
CA LYS A 323 -25.99 -0.28 -25.76
C LYS A 323 -25.90 -1.66 -26.40
N ILE A 324 -25.31 -2.64 -25.70
CA ILE A 324 -25.25 -4.02 -26.17
C ILE A 324 -26.68 -4.55 -26.36
N HIS A 325 -27.55 -4.33 -25.37
CA HIS A 325 -28.94 -4.79 -25.44
C HIS A 325 -29.74 -4.12 -26.58
N SER A 326 -29.55 -2.82 -26.83
CA SER A 326 -30.21 -2.14 -27.96
C SER A 326 -29.69 -2.64 -29.30
N LEU A 327 -28.37 -2.84 -29.45
CA LEU A 327 -27.76 -3.38 -30.66
C LEU A 327 -28.25 -4.80 -30.96
N TYR A 328 -28.41 -5.66 -29.96
CA TYR A 328 -29.01 -6.98 -30.16
C TYR A 328 -30.42 -6.90 -30.75
N LYS A 329 -31.26 -6.00 -30.24
CA LYS A 329 -32.61 -5.78 -30.80
C LYS A 329 -32.57 -5.28 -32.24
N GLU A 330 -31.62 -4.40 -32.57
CA GLU A 330 -31.43 -3.91 -33.93
C GLU A 330 -30.97 -5.01 -34.88
N ILE A 331 -30.03 -5.85 -34.46
CA ILE A 331 -29.57 -7.02 -35.23
C ILE A 331 -30.74 -7.96 -35.53
N GLU A 332 -31.57 -8.30 -34.54
CA GLU A 332 -32.76 -9.13 -34.76
C GLU A 332 -33.76 -8.50 -35.74
N LYS A 333 -33.96 -7.18 -35.64
CA LYS A 333 -34.83 -6.45 -36.58
C LYS A 333 -34.27 -6.50 -38.00
N LYS A 334 -32.97 -6.25 -38.17
CA LYS A 334 -32.28 -6.28 -39.47
C LYS A 334 -32.24 -7.68 -40.07
N ALA A 335 -32.02 -8.72 -39.25
CA ALA A 335 -32.08 -10.11 -39.69
C ALA A 335 -33.46 -10.46 -40.26
N ARG A 336 -34.53 -10.10 -39.56
CA ARG A 336 -35.91 -10.27 -40.05
C ARG A 336 -36.18 -9.48 -41.34
N GLN A 337 -35.73 -8.22 -41.40
CA GLN A 337 -35.88 -7.40 -42.62
C GLN A 337 -35.14 -8.03 -43.81
N LEU A 338 -33.94 -8.54 -43.60
CA LEU A 338 -33.14 -9.19 -44.63
C LEU A 338 -33.84 -10.46 -45.15
N GLU A 339 -34.43 -11.26 -44.26
CA GLU A 339 -35.20 -12.43 -44.65
C GLU A 339 -36.41 -12.04 -45.51
N VAL A 340 -37.16 -11.00 -45.11
CA VAL A 340 -38.27 -10.45 -45.90
C VAL A 340 -37.79 -9.92 -47.26
N PHE A 341 -36.66 -9.23 -47.33
CA PHE A 341 -36.14 -8.75 -48.61
C PHE A 341 -35.69 -9.88 -49.52
N LYS A 342 -35.11 -10.97 -48.97
CA LYS A 342 -34.78 -12.16 -49.75
C LYS A 342 -36.03 -12.80 -50.34
N THR A 343 -37.10 -12.96 -49.55
CA THR A 343 -38.35 -13.54 -50.07
C THR A 343 -38.96 -12.66 -51.16
N ILE A 344 -39.04 -11.35 -50.93
CA ILE A 344 -39.52 -10.39 -51.94
C ILE A 344 -38.68 -10.45 -53.21
N GLN A 345 -37.34 -10.47 -53.11
CA GLN A 345 -36.45 -10.54 -54.28
C GLN A 345 -36.70 -11.81 -55.11
N THR A 346 -36.91 -12.96 -54.47
CA THR A 346 -37.20 -14.20 -55.18
C THR A 346 -38.55 -14.15 -55.90
N LEU A 347 -39.57 -13.55 -55.29
CA LEU A 347 -40.89 -13.38 -55.90
C LEU A 347 -40.82 -12.41 -57.06
N GLU A 348 -40.18 -11.25 -56.86
CA GLU A 348 -40.01 -10.22 -57.88
C GLU A 348 -39.25 -10.77 -59.10
N SER A 349 -38.19 -11.55 -58.88
CA SER A 349 -37.45 -12.20 -59.97
C SER A 349 -38.32 -13.18 -60.78
N LYS A 350 -39.27 -13.87 -60.13
CA LYS A 350 -40.23 -14.76 -60.82
C LYS A 350 -41.27 -13.95 -61.60
N ILE A 351 -41.82 -12.91 -60.98
CA ILE A 351 -42.82 -12.02 -61.58
C ILE A 351 -42.23 -11.32 -62.81
N GLN A 352 -40.99 -10.81 -62.71
CA GLN A 352 -40.30 -10.17 -63.82
C GLN A 352 -40.13 -11.12 -65.01
N ARG A 353 -39.72 -12.37 -64.77
CA ARG A 353 -39.62 -13.39 -65.84
C ARG A 353 -40.97 -13.65 -66.50
N ALA A 354 -42.02 -13.87 -65.70
CA ALA A 354 -43.37 -14.09 -66.21
C ALA A 354 -43.86 -12.90 -67.05
N ARG A 355 -43.60 -11.67 -66.61
CA ARG A 355 -43.99 -10.45 -67.32
C ARG A 355 -43.27 -10.29 -68.66
N VAL A 356 -41.97 -10.61 -68.70
CA VAL A 356 -41.18 -10.60 -69.94
C VAL A 356 -41.66 -11.68 -70.91
N GLU A 357 -41.95 -12.88 -70.42
CA GLU A 357 -42.50 -13.97 -71.24
C GLU A 357 -43.88 -13.62 -71.84
N GLU A 358 -44.76 -13.01 -71.04
CA GLU A 358 -46.07 -12.54 -71.49
C GLU A 358 -45.94 -11.46 -72.59
N GLN A 359 -45.08 -10.46 -72.37
CA GLN A 359 -44.81 -9.42 -73.37
C GLN A 359 -44.19 -9.98 -74.66
N ASN A 360 -43.26 -10.94 -74.54
CA ASN A 360 -42.69 -11.62 -75.70
C ASN A 360 -43.73 -12.42 -76.48
N LYS A 361 -44.67 -13.09 -75.78
CA LYS A 361 -45.78 -13.80 -76.42
C LYS A 361 -46.68 -12.83 -77.18
N TYR A 362 -47.02 -11.69 -76.57
CA TYR A 362 -47.81 -10.64 -77.22
C TYR A 362 -47.11 -10.08 -78.46
N LEU A 363 -45.80 -9.80 -78.36
CA LEU A 363 -44.99 -9.32 -79.48
C LEU A 363 -44.93 -10.33 -80.63
N ARG A 364 -44.76 -11.62 -80.33
CA ARG A 364 -44.81 -12.70 -81.35
C ARG A 364 -46.16 -12.75 -82.06
N GLN A 365 -47.26 -12.58 -81.34
CA GLN A 365 -48.60 -12.54 -81.94
C GLN A 365 -48.76 -11.34 -82.88
N GLN A 366 -48.24 -10.17 -82.51
CA GLN A 366 -48.29 -8.98 -83.36
C GLN A 366 -47.43 -9.13 -84.62
N LEU A 367 -46.20 -9.66 -84.47
CA LEU A 367 -45.33 -9.93 -85.62
C LEU A 367 -45.94 -10.96 -86.59
N ALA A 368 -46.67 -11.96 -86.08
CA ALA A 368 -47.38 -12.92 -86.93
C ALA A 368 -48.48 -12.22 -87.75
N LYS A 369 -49.31 -11.39 -87.09
CA LYS A 369 -50.35 -10.61 -87.77
C LYS A 369 -49.78 -9.65 -88.81
N GLU A 370 -48.67 -8.98 -88.49
CA GLU A 370 -48.00 -8.07 -89.42
C GLU A 370 -47.46 -8.82 -90.65
N LYS A 371 -46.87 -10.01 -90.46
CA LYS A 371 -46.46 -10.87 -91.57
C LYS A 371 -47.62 -11.31 -92.45
N ASP A 372 -48.74 -11.70 -91.84
CA ASP A 372 -49.92 -12.11 -92.60
C ASP A 372 -50.45 -10.94 -93.45
N LEU A 373 -50.51 -9.72 -92.88
CA LEU A 373 -50.90 -8.49 -93.59
C LEU A 373 -49.95 -8.06 -94.72
N GLN A 374 -48.67 -8.44 -94.68
CA GLN A 374 -47.70 -8.12 -95.72
C GLN A 374 -47.73 -9.11 -96.89
N ASN A 375 -48.33 -10.29 -96.71
CA ASN A 375 -48.42 -11.35 -97.71
C ASN A 375 -49.77 -11.40 -98.43
N GLU A 376 -50.81 -10.71 -97.92
CA GLU A 376 -52.01 -10.32 -98.66
C GLU A 376 -51.75 -9.08 -99.53
#